data_AF-A0A1I7MJ16-F1
#
_entry.id   AF-A0A1I7MJ16-F1
#
_cell.length_a   1.000
_cell.length_b   1.000
_cell.length_c   1.000
_cell.angle_alpha   90.00
_cell.angle_beta   90.00
_cell.angle_gamma   90.00
#
_symmetry.space_group_name_H-M   'P 1'
#
loop_
_entity.id
_entity.type
_entity.pdbx_description
1 polymer ?
#
loop_
_entity_poly.entity_id
_entity_poly.type
_entity_poly.pdbx_seq_one_letter_code
_entity_poly.pdbx_strand_id
1 'polypeptide(L)'
;MKQTDQDHTHTLVLESRTSLPTDHGVFTTCAYTYQGVTHVAMLMGEPQRAEAPIVRLHSECLTGDALGSHRCDCGDQLDAALAAIAAAGTGILLYLRGHEGRGIGLAAKLRAYALQDQGMDTVDANRALGLPDDARDYTAAAEMLRDLDCTTVRLLSSNPAKAEALTQLGITVADRVVLPVLDRPENSHYLQTKRARMRHDPLAGEAGREGGAAALTVQEDTFPVYSTLAEHPEVVAQMAQSADGFIAARGGDAEFVSGEADRTHLHHLRAAVDAVLVGAGTVCADDPQLTVRAVHGQNPLRVVVDPHARIPVDSRVLQSPDAPTLWLVSAEAEVPSGLGGHVETVRLPDGGSAGLVDPAAVLAVVRERVSGSVLVEGGGKTVSSFLSAGLLDRLFLTVAPVLIGDGVPGIRFEGSPMMAEALRTPFRRYTFGEDICTEFVLSDAAKDHDSPPPSAQ
;
A
#
# COMPACT_ATOMS: atom_id res chain seq x y z
N MET A 1 -23.58 55.88 -37.29
CA MET A 1 -22.41 55.39 -36.53
C MET A 1 -22.69 53.93 -36.23
N LYS A 2 -22.24 53.02 -37.10
CA LYS A 2 -22.43 51.57 -36.93
C LYS A 2 -21.33 51.08 -36.00
N GLN A 3 -21.73 50.66 -34.81
CA GLN A 3 -20.88 49.99 -33.84
C GLN A 3 -20.49 48.65 -34.45
N THR A 4 -19.21 48.51 -34.76
CA THR A 4 -18.60 47.26 -35.18
C THR A 4 -18.69 46.26 -34.04
N ASP A 5 -19.47 45.20 -34.25
CA ASP A 5 -19.34 43.92 -33.56
C ASP A 5 -17.88 43.49 -33.67
N GLN A 6 -17.15 43.50 -32.55
CA GLN A 6 -15.88 42.80 -32.46
C GLN A 6 -16.20 41.34 -32.13
N ASP A 7 -16.29 40.52 -33.17
CA ASP A 7 -16.09 39.07 -33.09
C ASP A 7 -14.74 38.81 -32.40
N HIS A 8 -14.77 38.62 -31.08
CA HIS A 8 -13.64 38.08 -30.35
C HIS A 8 -13.64 36.57 -30.60
N THR A 9 -13.07 36.16 -31.73
CA THR A 9 -12.71 34.75 -31.96
C THR A 9 -11.90 34.27 -30.76
N HIS A 10 -12.46 33.31 -30.01
CA HIS A 10 -11.85 32.62 -28.87
C HIS A 10 -10.59 31.87 -29.34
N THR A 11 -9.49 32.60 -29.49
CA THR A 11 -8.27 32.09 -30.12
C THR A 11 -7.31 31.62 -29.04
N LEU A 12 -6.88 30.36 -29.14
CA LEU A 12 -5.80 29.83 -28.33
C LEU A 12 -4.47 30.46 -28.76
N VAL A 13 -3.65 30.90 -27.80
CA VAL A 13 -2.32 31.47 -28.06
C VAL A 13 -1.26 30.65 -27.33
N LEU A 14 -0.28 30.12 -28.06
CA LEU A 14 0.94 29.53 -27.47
C LEU A 14 1.91 30.67 -27.10
N GLU A 15 2.08 30.92 -25.81
CA GLU A 15 2.88 32.03 -25.28
C GLU A 15 4.38 31.70 -25.24
N SER A 16 4.71 30.51 -24.75
CA SER A 16 6.09 30.09 -24.54
C SER A 16 6.23 28.58 -24.44
N ARG A 17 7.46 28.11 -24.67
CA ARG A 17 7.87 26.71 -24.59
C ARG A 17 9.23 26.62 -23.90
N THR A 18 9.36 25.72 -22.94
CA THR A 18 10.61 25.51 -22.19
C THR A 18 10.80 24.04 -21.82
N SER A 19 12.00 23.68 -21.39
CA SER A 19 12.29 22.40 -20.74
C SER A 19 12.10 22.54 -19.23
N LEU A 20 11.34 21.63 -18.63
CA LEU A 20 11.06 21.61 -17.20
C LEU A 20 11.48 20.26 -16.60
N PRO A 21 12.64 20.20 -15.91
CA PRO A 21 13.02 19.04 -15.12
C PRO A 21 12.06 18.86 -13.93
N THR A 22 11.61 17.64 -13.71
CA THR A 22 10.82 17.22 -12.54
C THR A 22 11.39 15.92 -11.97
N ASP A 23 10.88 15.48 -10.83
CA ASP A 23 11.23 14.18 -10.24
C ASP A 23 10.85 12.99 -11.16
N HIS A 24 9.92 13.22 -12.10
CA HIS A 24 9.45 12.22 -13.07
C HIS A 24 10.19 12.27 -14.41
N GLY A 25 11.13 13.20 -14.58
CA GLY A 25 11.88 13.38 -15.82
C GLY A 25 11.75 14.79 -16.40
N VAL A 26 12.25 14.98 -17.61
CA VAL A 26 12.33 16.31 -18.24
C VAL A 26 11.22 16.49 -19.26
N PHE A 27 10.23 17.31 -18.92
CA PHE A 27 9.09 17.59 -19.79
C PHE A 27 9.35 18.81 -20.66
N THR A 28 8.82 18.79 -21.88
CA THR A 28 8.65 20.02 -22.64
C THR A 28 7.37 20.69 -22.19
N THR A 29 7.47 21.89 -21.63
CA THR A 29 6.34 22.62 -21.04
C THR A 29 5.97 23.81 -21.90
N CYS A 30 4.70 23.89 -22.28
CA CYS A 30 4.10 24.98 -23.04
C CYS A 30 3.13 25.77 -22.17
N ALA A 31 3.15 27.10 -22.28
CA ALA A 31 2.14 27.97 -21.71
C ALA A 31 1.15 28.38 -22.81
N TYR A 32 -0.14 28.10 -22.61
CA TYR A 32 -1.21 28.41 -23.55
C TYR A 32 -2.21 29.36 -22.92
N THR A 33 -2.50 30.49 -23.56
CA THR A 33 -3.55 31.41 -23.11
C THR A 33 -4.83 31.18 -23.92
N TYR A 34 -5.94 30.96 -23.23
CA TYR A 34 -7.28 30.88 -23.81
C TYR A 34 -8.24 31.73 -23.00
N GLN A 35 -8.98 32.63 -23.66
CA GLN A 35 -9.91 33.58 -23.01
C GLN A 35 -9.30 34.34 -21.81
N GLY A 36 -8.02 34.72 -21.91
CA GLY A 36 -7.30 35.46 -20.87
C GLY A 36 -6.81 34.60 -19.69
N VAL A 37 -7.01 33.28 -19.72
CA VAL A 37 -6.47 32.34 -18.73
C VAL A 37 -5.31 31.57 -19.34
N THR A 38 -4.16 31.59 -18.68
CA THR A 38 -2.98 30.81 -19.08
C THR A 38 -3.04 29.42 -18.44
N HIS A 39 -3.06 28.38 -19.26
CA HIS A 39 -2.97 26.96 -18.91
C HIS A 39 -1.56 26.43 -19.23
N VAL A 40 -1.25 25.23 -18.74
CA VAL A 40 0.04 24.59 -18.98
C VAL A 40 -0.15 23.23 -19.65
N ALA A 41 0.63 22.95 -20.69
CA ALA A 41 0.80 21.60 -21.23
C ALA A 41 2.21 21.11 -20.92
N MET A 42 2.35 19.91 -20.37
CA MET A 42 3.63 19.23 -20.16
C MET A 42 3.69 17.99 -21.03
N LEU A 43 4.67 17.94 -21.93
CA LEU A 43 4.81 16.90 -22.95
C LEU A 43 6.04 16.04 -22.66
N MET A 44 5.87 14.73 -22.72
CA MET A 44 6.95 13.75 -22.74
C MET A 44 7.06 13.16 -24.15
N GLY A 45 8.29 13.02 -24.67
CA GLY A 45 8.53 12.45 -26.00
C GLY A 45 7.92 13.27 -27.13
N GLU A 46 7.37 12.57 -28.14
CA GLU A 46 6.68 13.16 -29.29
C GLU A 46 5.24 12.63 -29.37
N PRO A 47 4.30 13.17 -28.56
CA PRO A 47 2.92 12.68 -28.47
C PRO A 47 2.19 12.62 -29.81
N GLN A 48 2.46 13.58 -30.70
CA GLN A 48 1.87 13.68 -32.04
C GLN A 48 2.25 12.54 -32.99
N ARG A 49 3.27 11.74 -32.66
CA ARG A 49 3.64 10.53 -33.44
C ARG A 49 2.93 9.27 -32.94
N ALA A 50 2.28 9.31 -31.78
CA ALA A 50 1.52 8.20 -31.25
C ALA A 50 0.09 8.21 -31.82
N GLU A 51 -0.46 7.02 -32.12
CA GLU A 51 -1.84 6.89 -32.59
C GLU A 51 -2.85 7.43 -31.56
N ALA A 52 -2.59 7.17 -30.28
CA ALA A 52 -3.34 7.71 -29.15
C ALA A 52 -2.43 7.90 -27.93
N PRO A 53 -1.79 9.07 -27.75
CA PRO A 53 -0.96 9.35 -26.58
C PRO A 53 -1.78 9.32 -25.29
N ILE A 54 -1.09 9.03 -24.18
CA ILE A 54 -1.68 9.14 -22.84
C ILE A 54 -1.84 10.61 -22.51
N VAL A 55 -3.07 11.01 -22.15
CA VAL A 55 -3.38 12.41 -21.80
C VAL A 55 -4.02 12.50 -20.43
N ARG A 56 -3.51 13.38 -19.58
CA ARG A 56 -4.12 13.76 -18.31
C ARG A 56 -4.70 15.17 -18.40
N LEU A 57 -6.02 15.30 -18.20
CA LEU A 57 -6.66 16.59 -17.93
C LEU A 57 -6.65 16.86 -16.42
N HIS A 58 -5.65 17.60 -15.95
CA HIS A 58 -5.56 17.98 -14.54
C HIS A 58 -6.33 19.27 -14.27
N SER A 59 -7.25 19.24 -13.30
CA SER A 59 -7.99 20.41 -12.86
C SER A 59 -7.17 21.10 -11.77
N GLU A 60 -6.87 22.39 -11.93
CA GLU A 60 -6.12 23.18 -10.95
C GLU A 60 -6.67 23.00 -9.52
N CYS A 61 -5.77 22.69 -8.58
CA CYS A 61 -6.08 22.58 -7.17
C CYS A 61 -4.88 23.05 -6.34
N LEU A 62 -4.79 24.35 -6.04
CA LEU A 62 -3.66 24.92 -5.30
C LEU A 62 -3.40 24.17 -3.99
N THR A 63 -4.45 23.88 -3.24
CA THR A 63 -4.33 23.24 -1.94
C THR A 63 -3.79 21.82 -2.03
N GLY A 64 -4.19 21.05 -3.06
CA GLY A 64 -3.74 19.67 -3.24
C GLY A 64 -2.39 19.60 -3.94
N ASP A 65 -2.23 20.37 -5.01
CA ASP A 65 -1.11 20.28 -5.95
C ASP A 65 0.16 20.93 -5.39
N ALA A 66 0.06 22.08 -4.72
CA ALA A 66 1.22 22.86 -4.26
C ALA A 66 1.38 22.89 -2.73
N LEU A 67 0.28 22.80 -1.97
CA LEU A 67 0.30 22.89 -0.50
C LEU A 67 0.22 21.53 0.20
N GLY A 68 0.07 20.43 -0.55
CA GLY A 68 0.06 19.07 0.01
C GLY A 68 -1.18 18.73 0.85
N SER A 69 -2.31 19.39 0.63
CA SER A 69 -3.55 19.11 1.36
C SER A 69 -4.14 17.75 0.98
N HIS A 70 -4.32 16.89 1.99
CA HIS A 70 -4.97 15.59 1.83
C HIS A 70 -6.51 15.63 1.87
N ARG A 71 -7.14 16.81 1.94
CA ARG A 71 -8.62 16.95 1.87
C ARG A 71 -9.20 16.56 0.51
N CYS A 72 -8.36 16.51 -0.52
CA CYS A 72 -8.70 15.98 -1.84
C CYS A 72 -7.55 15.08 -2.33
N ASP A 73 -7.81 14.37 -3.41
CA ASP A 73 -6.86 13.48 -4.08
C ASP A 73 -6.11 14.16 -5.24
N CYS A 74 -6.26 15.48 -5.45
CA CYS A 74 -5.70 16.16 -6.62
C CYS A 74 -4.17 16.07 -6.69
N GLY A 75 -3.47 16.32 -5.58
CA GLY A 75 -1.99 16.25 -5.56
C GLY A 75 -1.48 14.85 -5.88
N ASP A 76 -2.04 13.83 -5.23
CA ASP A 76 -1.70 12.42 -5.49
C ASP A 76 -2.03 12.03 -6.97
N GLN A 77 -3.13 12.53 -7.53
CA GLN A 77 -3.47 12.32 -8.96
C GLN A 77 -2.55 13.08 -9.93
N LEU A 78 -2.02 14.23 -9.55
CA LEU A 78 -1.06 14.97 -10.37
C LEU A 78 0.25 14.18 -10.45
N ASP A 79 0.76 13.75 -9.31
CA ASP A 79 2.00 12.98 -9.19
C ASP A 79 1.91 11.65 -9.96
N ALA A 80 0.86 10.86 -9.71
CA ALA A 80 0.64 9.59 -10.40
C ALA A 80 0.49 9.75 -11.92
N ALA A 81 -0.11 10.85 -12.38
CA ALA A 81 -0.23 11.12 -13.82
C ALA A 81 1.12 11.45 -14.47
N LEU A 82 1.95 12.27 -13.81
CA LEU A 82 3.29 12.60 -14.30
C LEU A 82 4.17 11.34 -14.37
N ALA A 83 4.13 10.50 -13.33
CA ALA A 83 4.83 9.21 -13.31
C ALA A 83 4.37 8.28 -14.44
N ALA A 84 3.05 8.14 -14.65
CA ALA A 84 2.50 7.29 -15.70
C ALA A 84 2.90 7.76 -17.12
N ILE A 85 2.91 9.08 -17.35
CA ILE A 85 3.34 9.67 -18.63
C ILE A 85 4.84 9.44 -18.84
N ALA A 86 5.65 9.62 -17.80
CA ALA A 86 7.08 9.37 -17.87
C ALA A 86 7.40 7.90 -18.17
N ALA A 87 6.72 6.96 -17.49
CA ALA A 87 6.88 5.52 -17.72
C ALA A 87 6.48 5.10 -19.14
N ALA A 88 5.49 5.76 -19.74
CA ALA A 88 5.10 5.52 -21.12
C ALA A 88 6.09 6.11 -22.15
N GLY A 89 6.95 7.04 -21.75
CA GLY A 89 7.90 7.75 -22.61
C GLY A 89 7.25 8.72 -23.62
N THR A 90 5.92 8.74 -23.71
CA THR A 90 5.15 9.62 -24.58
C THR A 90 3.79 9.95 -23.97
N GLY A 91 3.45 11.23 -23.89
CA GLY A 91 2.17 11.67 -23.35
C GLY A 91 2.10 13.16 -23.00
N ILE A 92 0.93 13.60 -22.54
CA ILE A 92 0.63 15.01 -22.28
C ILE A 92 -0.12 15.15 -20.96
N LEU A 93 0.35 16.03 -20.08
CA LEU A 93 -0.43 16.55 -18.96
C LEU A 93 -0.90 17.97 -19.27
N LEU A 94 -2.22 18.19 -19.28
CA LEU A 94 -2.82 19.51 -19.41
C LEU A 94 -3.26 19.99 -18.03
N TYR A 95 -2.56 20.97 -17.47
CA TYR A 95 -2.93 21.64 -16.23
C TYR A 95 -3.87 22.81 -16.54
N LEU A 96 -5.15 22.59 -16.29
CA LEU A 96 -6.23 23.51 -16.62
C LEU A 96 -6.48 24.47 -15.45
N ARG A 97 -5.90 25.66 -15.56
CA ARG A 97 -6.17 26.80 -14.68
C ARG A 97 -7.62 27.31 -14.82
N GLY A 98 -8.16 27.85 -13.74
CA GLY A 98 -9.57 28.24 -13.63
C GLY A 98 -10.50 27.12 -13.16
N HIS A 99 -9.99 25.90 -12.93
CA HIS A 99 -10.78 24.75 -12.45
C HIS A 99 -10.81 24.59 -10.93
N GLU A 100 -10.17 25.49 -10.18
CA GLU A 100 -10.13 25.43 -8.71
C GLU A 100 -11.54 25.34 -8.10
N GLY A 101 -11.71 24.41 -7.17
CA GLY A 101 -12.99 24.13 -6.53
C GLY A 101 -14.09 23.68 -7.50
N ARG A 102 -13.75 23.08 -8.66
CA ARG A 102 -14.68 22.80 -9.77
C ARG A 102 -15.19 24.06 -10.48
N GLY A 103 -14.33 25.06 -10.60
CA GLY A 103 -14.64 26.32 -11.31
C GLY A 103 -15.28 27.41 -10.44
N ILE A 104 -15.48 27.17 -9.14
CA ILE A 104 -15.98 28.19 -8.20
C ILE A 104 -14.85 29.10 -7.66
N GLY A 105 -13.59 28.69 -7.83
CA GLY A 105 -12.41 29.42 -7.39
C GLY A 105 -11.99 29.15 -5.94
N LEU A 106 -10.75 29.54 -5.61
CA LEU A 106 -10.10 29.22 -4.33
C LEU A 106 -10.86 29.76 -3.11
N ALA A 107 -11.29 31.02 -3.15
CA ALA A 107 -11.96 31.65 -2.01
C ALA A 107 -13.30 30.95 -1.69
N ALA A 108 -14.07 30.59 -2.71
CA ALA A 108 -15.33 29.86 -2.54
C ALA A 108 -15.08 28.44 -2.03
N LYS A 109 -14.06 27.74 -2.54
CA LYS A 109 -13.63 26.43 -2.03
C LYS A 109 -13.28 26.47 -0.54
N LEU A 110 -12.50 27.45 -0.10
CA LEU A 110 -12.11 27.57 1.31
C LEU A 110 -13.32 27.90 2.21
N ARG A 111 -14.29 28.68 1.73
CA ARG A 111 -15.57 28.86 2.44
C ARG A 111 -16.36 27.55 2.56
N ALA A 112 -16.40 26.75 1.49
CA ALA A 112 -17.05 25.45 1.54
C ALA A 112 -16.36 24.50 2.54
N TYR A 113 -15.02 24.53 2.62
CA TYR A 113 -14.27 23.80 3.64
C TYR A 113 -14.60 24.23 5.06
N ALA A 114 -14.73 25.54 5.32
CA ALA A 114 -15.09 26.04 6.65
C ALA A 114 -16.49 25.57 7.10
N LEU A 115 -17.43 25.39 6.15
CA LEU A 115 -18.75 24.81 6.43
C LEU A 115 -18.69 23.29 6.64
N GLN A 116 -17.82 22.60 5.90
CA GLN A 116 -17.59 21.17 6.08
C GLN A 116 -16.97 20.86 7.44
N ASP A 117 -16.08 21.73 7.93
CA ASP A 117 -15.49 21.62 9.28
C ASP A 117 -16.55 21.75 10.39
N GLN A 118 -17.73 22.26 10.06
CA GLN A 118 -18.90 22.36 10.95
C GLN A 118 -19.90 21.20 10.76
N GLY A 119 -19.52 20.17 9.98
CA GLY A 119 -20.27 18.93 9.79
C GLY A 119 -21.15 18.87 8.54
N MET A 120 -21.07 19.85 7.63
CA MET A 120 -21.80 19.77 6.35
C MET A 120 -21.06 18.88 5.34
N ASP A 121 -21.81 18.17 4.50
CA ASP A 121 -21.21 17.50 3.33
C ASP A 121 -20.84 18.51 2.23
N THR A 122 -20.04 18.08 1.25
CA THR A 122 -19.54 18.96 0.19
C THR A 122 -20.64 19.56 -0.69
N VAL A 123 -21.72 18.81 -0.95
CA VAL A 123 -22.83 19.29 -1.79
C VAL A 123 -23.65 20.30 -1.00
N ASP A 124 -23.94 20.00 0.26
CA ASP A 124 -24.71 20.87 1.14
C ASP A 124 -23.97 22.17 1.45
N ALA A 125 -22.65 22.11 1.63
CA ALA A 125 -21.80 23.29 1.78
C ALA A 125 -21.84 24.19 0.53
N ASN A 126 -21.79 23.63 -0.68
CA ASN A 126 -21.87 24.41 -1.92
C ASN A 126 -23.25 25.04 -2.10
N ARG A 127 -24.32 24.29 -1.81
CA ARG A 127 -25.71 24.78 -1.86
C ARG A 127 -25.96 25.90 -0.85
N ALA A 128 -25.44 25.76 0.37
CA ALA A 128 -25.51 26.79 1.41
C ALA A 128 -24.82 28.11 0.99
N LEU A 129 -23.81 28.01 0.11
CA LEU A 129 -23.10 29.16 -0.46
C LEU A 129 -23.72 29.67 -1.78
N GLY A 130 -24.78 29.03 -2.28
CA GLY A 130 -25.44 29.39 -3.54
C GLY A 130 -24.59 29.13 -4.79
N LEU A 131 -23.69 28.14 -4.75
CA LEU A 131 -22.73 27.84 -5.80
C LEU A 131 -23.18 26.64 -6.67
N PRO A 132 -22.78 26.60 -7.96
CA PRO A 132 -23.01 25.43 -8.80
C PRO A 132 -22.19 24.22 -8.33
N ASP A 133 -22.70 23.02 -8.59
CA ASP A 133 -22.03 21.77 -8.22
C ASP A 133 -20.75 21.51 -9.05
N ASP A 134 -20.75 21.92 -10.33
CA ASP A 134 -19.59 21.86 -11.23
C ASP A 134 -19.72 22.91 -12.34
N ALA A 135 -18.70 23.77 -12.49
CA ALA A 135 -18.66 24.87 -13.47
C ALA A 135 -17.46 24.78 -14.41
N ARG A 136 -16.83 23.61 -14.53
CA ARG A 136 -15.61 23.42 -15.34
C ARG A 136 -15.92 23.43 -16.84
N ASP A 137 -15.03 24.04 -17.61
CA ASP A 137 -15.06 24.09 -19.07
C ASP A 137 -13.78 23.45 -19.65
N TYR A 138 -13.96 22.50 -20.57
CA TYR A 138 -12.86 21.76 -21.19
C TYR A 138 -12.51 22.26 -22.60
N THR A 139 -13.10 23.37 -23.05
CA THR A 139 -12.85 23.94 -24.39
C THR A 139 -11.37 24.26 -24.61
N ALA A 140 -10.72 24.91 -23.63
CA ALA A 140 -9.28 25.19 -23.68
C ALA A 140 -8.45 23.91 -23.88
N ALA A 141 -8.82 22.82 -23.22
CA ALA A 141 -8.13 21.54 -23.34
C ALA A 141 -8.25 20.95 -24.75
N ALA A 142 -9.44 21.02 -25.35
CA ALA A 142 -9.66 20.55 -26.71
C ALA A 142 -8.87 21.38 -27.73
N GLU A 143 -8.87 22.72 -27.60
CA GLU A 143 -8.06 23.59 -28.46
C GLU A 143 -6.56 23.28 -28.34
N MET A 144 -6.04 23.11 -27.11
CA MET A 144 -4.64 22.75 -26.87
C MET A 144 -4.27 21.40 -27.50
N LEU A 145 -5.15 20.40 -27.43
CA LEU A 145 -4.93 19.10 -28.06
C LEU A 145 -4.91 19.19 -29.59
N ARG A 146 -5.72 20.05 -30.20
CA ARG A 146 -5.69 20.28 -31.65
C ARG A 146 -4.43 21.00 -32.09
N ASP A 147 -3.98 22.00 -31.34
CA ASP A 147 -2.70 22.69 -31.61
C ASP A 147 -1.50 21.73 -31.52
N LEU A 148 -1.58 20.74 -30.63
CA LEU A 148 -0.57 19.69 -30.46
C LEU A 148 -0.72 18.51 -31.45
N ASP A 149 -1.59 18.60 -32.45
CA ASP A 149 -1.90 17.53 -33.41
C ASP A 149 -2.33 16.20 -32.76
N CYS A 150 -2.99 16.26 -31.58
CA CYS A 150 -3.39 15.12 -30.78
C CYS A 150 -4.93 15.02 -30.66
N THR A 151 -5.61 14.68 -31.74
CA THR A 151 -7.10 14.60 -31.78
C THR A 151 -7.69 13.27 -31.32
N THR A 152 -6.86 12.24 -31.15
CA THR A 152 -7.23 10.94 -30.56
C THR A 152 -6.34 10.67 -29.35
N VAL A 153 -6.92 10.32 -28.21
CA VAL A 153 -6.19 10.21 -26.93
C VAL A 153 -6.64 9.02 -26.09
N ARG A 154 -5.75 8.53 -25.22
CA ARG A 154 -6.11 7.66 -24.09
C ARG A 154 -6.14 8.51 -22.82
N LEU A 155 -7.32 8.70 -22.25
CA LEU A 155 -7.54 9.67 -21.18
C LEU A 155 -7.29 9.06 -19.79
N LEU A 156 -6.37 9.64 -19.02
CA LEU A 156 -6.15 9.33 -17.60
C LEU A 156 -7.22 9.98 -16.72
N SER A 157 -8.35 9.31 -16.53
CA SER A 157 -9.44 9.81 -15.68
C SER A 157 -10.40 8.73 -15.18
N SER A 158 -10.82 8.83 -13.93
CA SER A 158 -11.97 8.11 -13.36
C SER A 158 -13.31 8.86 -13.54
N ASN A 159 -13.31 10.05 -14.16
CA ASN A 159 -14.53 10.83 -14.36
C ASN A 159 -15.03 10.72 -15.81
N PRO A 160 -16.12 9.97 -16.08
CA PRO A 160 -16.68 9.83 -17.42
C PRO A 160 -17.06 11.18 -18.05
N ALA A 161 -17.47 12.17 -17.26
CA ALA A 161 -17.85 13.48 -17.78
C ALA A 161 -16.69 14.21 -18.49
N LYS A 162 -15.43 13.93 -18.13
CA LYS A 162 -14.27 14.49 -18.85
C LYS A 162 -14.14 13.91 -20.26
N ALA A 163 -14.40 12.61 -20.41
CA ALA A 163 -14.36 11.94 -21.71
C ALA A 163 -15.53 12.41 -22.59
N GLU A 164 -16.73 12.50 -22.00
CA GLU A 164 -17.93 13.02 -22.69
C GLU A 164 -17.71 14.46 -23.18
N ALA A 165 -17.16 15.34 -22.34
CA ALA A 165 -16.87 16.73 -22.69
C ALA A 165 -15.85 16.83 -23.84
N LEU A 166 -14.74 16.09 -23.78
CA LEU A 166 -13.76 16.06 -24.88
C LEU A 166 -14.37 15.56 -26.19
N THR A 167 -15.19 14.51 -26.11
CA THR A 167 -15.85 13.92 -27.29
C THR A 167 -16.81 14.91 -27.93
N GLN A 168 -17.59 15.65 -27.14
CA GLN A 168 -18.48 16.71 -27.63
C GLN A 168 -17.69 17.87 -28.27
N LEU A 169 -16.47 18.13 -27.79
CA LEU A 169 -15.55 19.10 -28.35
C LEU A 169 -14.73 18.52 -29.52
N GLY A 170 -15.04 17.33 -30.03
CA GLY A 170 -14.41 16.76 -31.22
C GLY A 170 -13.04 16.11 -31.02
N ILE A 171 -12.67 15.77 -29.78
CA ILE A 171 -11.49 14.95 -29.47
C ILE A 171 -11.95 13.51 -29.23
N THR A 172 -11.39 12.55 -29.97
CA THR A 172 -11.72 11.12 -29.80
C THR A 172 -10.99 10.55 -28.58
N VAL A 173 -11.75 10.01 -27.63
CA VAL A 173 -11.21 9.29 -26.48
C VAL A 173 -11.22 7.80 -26.81
N ALA A 174 -10.09 7.27 -27.28
CA ALA A 174 -9.95 5.88 -27.71
C ALA A 174 -10.03 4.90 -26.52
N ASP A 175 -9.53 5.33 -25.36
CA ASP A 175 -9.58 4.57 -24.12
C ASP A 175 -9.63 5.52 -22.92
N ARG A 176 -10.18 5.06 -21.80
CA ARG A 176 -10.17 5.78 -20.52
C ARG A 176 -9.50 4.90 -19.47
N VAL A 177 -8.29 5.29 -19.12
CA VAL A 177 -7.46 4.60 -18.13
C VAL A 177 -7.63 5.27 -16.79
N VAL A 178 -7.90 4.49 -15.75
CA VAL A 178 -8.02 5.01 -14.38
C VAL A 178 -6.64 5.10 -13.76
N LEU A 179 -6.35 6.23 -13.10
CA LEU A 179 -5.13 6.35 -12.28
C LEU A 179 -5.39 5.69 -10.92
N PRO A 180 -4.54 4.74 -10.50
CA PRO A 180 -4.66 4.10 -9.19
C PRO A 180 -4.15 5.04 -8.11
N VAL A 181 -5.02 5.95 -7.66
CA VAL A 181 -4.77 6.82 -6.50
C VAL A 181 -5.67 6.37 -5.36
N LEU A 182 -5.05 6.07 -4.23
CA LEU A 182 -5.73 5.54 -3.06
C LEU A 182 -6.39 6.65 -2.25
N ASP A 183 -7.52 6.31 -1.65
CA ASP A 183 -8.17 7.17 -0.67
C ASP A 183 -7.32 7.23 0.61
N ARG A 184 -7.33 8.40 1.26
CA ARG A 184 -6.74 8.62 2.58
C ARG A 184 -7.86 8.83 3.60
N PRO A 185 -7.63 8.60 4.91
CA PRO A 185 -8.65 8.88 5.94
C PRO A 185 -9.24 10.29 5.83
N GLU A 186 -8.41 11.30 5.55
CA GLU A 186 -8.79 12.72 5.47
C GLU A 186 -9.67 13.08 4.27
N ASN A 187 -9.66 12.28 3.20
CA ASN A 187 -10.50 12.50 2.01
C ASN A 187 -11.51 11.40 1.75
N SER A 188 -11.52 10.33 2.54
CA SER A 188 -12.44 9.19 2.40
C SER A 188 -13.90 9.62 2.26
N HIS A 189 -14.39 10.47 3.18
CA HIS A 189 -15.76 11.03 3.14
C HIS A 189 -16.01 11.92 1.91
N TYR A 190 -15.02 12.73 1.52
CA TYR A 190 -15.09 13.58 0.33
C TYR A 190 -15.16 12.74 -0.96
N LEU A 191 -14.33 11.70 -1.08
CA LEU A 191 -14.27 10.80 -2.24
C LEU A 191 -15.49 9.89 -2.31
N GLN A 192 -16.01 9.40 -1.18
CA GLN A 192 -17.30 8.70 -1.11
C GLN A 192 -18.44 9.58 -1.61
N THR A 193 -18.53 10.83 -1.14
CA THR A 193 -19.54 11.79 -1.62
C THR A 193 -19.41 12.04 -3.12
N LYS A 194 -18.18 12.17 -3.62
CA LYS A 194 -17.86 12.37 -5.04
C LYS A 194 -18.27 11.16 -5.89
N ARG A 195 -18.02 9.93 -5.43
CA ARG A 195 -18.47 8.69 -6.10
C ARG A 195 -19.99 8.57 -6.10
N ALA A 196 -20.62 8.77 -4.94
CA ALA A 196 -22.06 8.58 -4.76
C ALA A 196 -22.90 9.65 -5.48
N ARG A 197 -22.44 10.90 -5.53
CA ARG A 197 -23.25 12.03 -5.99
C ARG A 197 -22.72 12.75 -7.24
N MET A 198 -21.47 12.50 -7.68
CA MET A 198 -20.81 13.30 -8.73
C MET A 198 -20.21 12.48 -9.89
N ARG A 199 -20.83 11.31 -10.21
CA ARG A 199 -20.49 10.42 -11.35
C ARG A 199 -18.99 10.11 -11.44
N HIS A 200 -18.45 9.42 -10.44
CA HIS A 200 -17.06 8.95 -10.46
C HIS A 200 -17.04 7.42 -10.48
N ASP A 201 -16.39 6.84 -11.49
CA ASP A 201 -16.29 5.39 -11.60
C ASP A 201 -15.42 4.84 -10.45
N PRO A 202 -15.73 3.63 -9.93
CA PRO A 202 -14.81 2.91 -9.08
C PRO A 202 -13.50 2.63 -9.84
N LEU A 203 -12.39 2.46 -9.10
CA LEU A 203 -11.10 2.09 -9.71
C LEU A 203 -11.31 0.81 -10.53
N ALA A 204 -10.95 0.85 -11.82
CA ALA A 204 -11.00 -0.32 -12.68
C ALA A 204 -9.91 -1.31 -12.24
N GLY A 205 -10.28 -2.58 -12.10
CA GLY A 205 -9.43 -3.63 -11.54
C GLY A 205 -8.11 -3.86 -12.28
N GLU A 206 -7.09 -4.15 -11.48
CA GLU A 206 -6.18 -5.29 -11.65
C GLU A 206 -5.85 -5.70 -13.10
N ALA A 207 -5.00 -4.95 -13.80
CA ALA A 207 -4.26 -5.47 -14.93
C ALA A 207 -2.99 -4.64 -15.21
N GLY A 208 -1.88 -5.07 -14.61
CA GLY A 208 -0.52 -4.88 -15.12
C GLY A 208 0.09 -3.48 -15.06
N ARG A 209 1.00 -3.25 -14.10
CA ARG A 209 2.40 -2.85 -14.36
C ARG A 209 3.22 -2.63 -13.09
N GLU A 210 4.46 -3.07 -13.19
CA GLU A 210 5.53 -3.16 -12.20
C GLU A 210 6.13 -1.80 -11.80
N GLY A 211 6.68 -1.75 -10.57
CA GLY A 211 7.81 -0.87 -10.23
C GLY A 211 7.48 0.51 -9.66
N GLY A 212 7.04 0.55 -8.40
CA GLY A 212 6.96 1.78 -7.61
C GLY A 212 6.15 1.55 -6.34
N ALA A 213 6.73 1.85 -5.16
CA ALA A 213 6.17 1.54 -3.85
C ALA A 213 4.81 2.23 -3.61
N ALA A 214 3.73 1.57 -4.03
CA ALA A 214 2.35 1.90 -3.67
C ALA A 214 1.94 1.05 -2.46
N ALA A 215 1.34 1.68 -1.46
CA ALA A 215 0.71 0.94 -0.38
C ALA A 215 -0.51 0.20 -0.97
N LEU A 216 -0.53 -1.12 -0.97
CA LEU A 216 -1.67 -1.89 -1.48
C LEU A 216 -2.79 -1.82 -0.44
N THR A 217 -3.91 -1.15 -0.73
CA THR A 217 -5.16 -1.35 0.01
C THR A 217 -5.92 -2.49 -0.67
N VAL A 218 -5.52 -3.72 -0.34
CA VAL A 218 -6.20 -4.94 -0.78
C VAL A 218 -7.52 -5.05 -0.04
N GLN A 219 -8.59 -5.47 -0.72
CA GLN A 219 -9.83 -5.90 -0.08
C GLN A 219 -9.49 -6.92 1.02
N GLU A 220 -10.13 -6.80 2.18
CA GLU A 220 -9.73 -7.40 3.48
C GLU A 220 -9.44 -8.91 3.52
N ASP A 221 -9.63 -9.64 2.41
CA ASP A 221 -9.54 -11.11 2.37
C ASP A 221 -8.64 -11.75 1.29
N THR A 222 -7.94 -11.01 0.41
CA THR A 222 -7.15 -11.65 -0.69
C THR A 222 -5.84 -10.94 -1.01
N PHE A 223 -4.88 -10.97 -0.07
CA PHE A 223 -3.52 -10.53 -0.38
C PHE A 223 -2.83 -11.58 -1.26
N PRO A 224 -2.20 -11.22 -2.40
CA PRO A 224 -1.51 -12.18 -3.28
C PRO A 224 -0.44 -13.02 -2.58
N VAL A 225 0.09 -12.51 -1.46
CA VAL A 225 1.05 -13.26 -0.66
C VAL A 225 0.42 -14.52 -0.05
N TYR A 226 -0.88 -14.54 0.26
CA TYR A 226 -1.51 -15.73 0.84
C TYR A 226 -1.49 -16.92 -0.12
N SER A 227 -1.79 -16.69 -1.41
CA SER A 227 -1.67 -17.75 -2.42
C SER A 227 -0.20 -18.12 -2.64
N THR A 228 0.70 -17.12 -2.64
CA THR A 228 2.15 -17.37 -2.77
C THR A 228 2.67 -18.30 -1.68
N LEU A 229 2.29 -18.08 -0.42
CA LEU A 229 2.71 -18.91 0.71
C LEU A 229 2.09 -20.31 0.70
N ALA A 230 0.88 -20.44 0.15
CA ALA A 230 0.22 -21.72 -0.03
C ALA A 230 0.86 -22.56 -1.16
N GLU A 231 1.45 -21.91 -2.16
CA GLU A 231 2.03 -22.55 -3.35
C GLU A 231 3.55 -22.78 -3.24
N HIS A 232 4.25 -21.94 -2.49
CA HIS A 232 5.70 -21.94 -2.38
C HIS A 232 6.19 -22.18 -0.95
N PRO A 233 7.29 -22.91 -0.76
CA PRO A 233 7.83 -23.18 0.57
C PRO A 233 8.69 -22.01 1.07
N GLU A 234 8.06 -20.99 1.65
CA GLU A 234 8.76 -19.82 2.21
C GLU A 234 8.86 -19.87 3.74
N VAL A 235 9.80 -19.13 4.31
CA VAL A 235 9.91 -18.82 5.74
C VAL A 235 9.57 -17.35 5.93
N VAL A 236 8.43 -17.10 6.57
CA VAL A 236 7.88 -15.76 6.74
C VAL A 236 7.92 -15.39 8.20
N ALA A 237 8.23 -14.15 8.54
CA ALA A 237 8.02 -13.63 9.88
C ALA A 237 6.88 -12.59 9.90
N GLN A 238 6.10 -12.57 10.98
CA GLN A 238 5.15 -11.49 11.27
C GLN A 238 5.36 -10.95 12.68
N MET A 239 5.30 -9.63 12.81
CA MET A 239 5.35 -8.93 14.09
C MET A 239 4.64 -7.58 14.02
N ALA A 240 3.92 -7.24 15.09
CA ALA A 240 3.42 -5.90 15.35
C ALA A 240 4.23 -5.22 16.45
N GLN A 241 4.52 -3.92 16.29
CA GLN A 241 5.21 -3.09 17.27
C GLN A 241 4.63 -1.68 17.35
N SER A 242 4.92 -0.98 18.44
CA SER A 242 4.72 0.45 18.60
C SER A 242 5.59 1.27 17.64
N ALA A 243 5.27 2.54 17.45
CA ALA A 243 6.01 3.47 16.60
C ALA A 243 7.47 3.67 17.05
N ASP A 244 7.75 3.47 18.33
CA ASP A 244 9.09 3.50 18.92
C ASP A 244 9.75 2.11 19.07
N GLY A 245 9.17 1.07 18.46
CA GLY A 245 9.83 -0.21 18.22
C GLY A 245 9.77 -1.22 19.36
N PHE A 246 8.67 -1.24 20.11
CA PHE A 246 8.40 -2.17 21.20
C PHE A 246 7.16 -3.03 20.92
N ILE A 247 7.18 -4.30 21.32
CA ILE A 247 6.11 -5.28 21.08
C ILE A 247 5.22 -5.51 22.30
N ALA A 248 5.61 -4.96 23.45
CA ALA A 248 4.86 -5.03 24.70
C ALA A 248 5.34 -3.90 25.63
N ALA A 249 4.52 -3.54 26.61
CA ALA A 249 4.94 -2.68 27.71
C ALA A 249 6.02 -3.35 28.58
N ARG A 250 6.68 -2.59 29.46
CA ARG A 250 7.72 -3.12 30.37
C ARG A 250 7.27 -4.37 31.16
N GLY A 251 5.99 -4.40 31.53
CA GLY A 251 5.39 -5.51 32.28
C GLY A 251 5.11 -6.77 31.46
N GLY A 252 5.39 -6.75 30.14
CA GLY A 252 5.05 -7.84 29.22
C GLY A 252 3.63 -7.77 28.68
N ASP A 253 2.84 -6.77 29.10
CA ASP A 253 1.50 -6.55 28.55
C ASP A 253 1.59 -6.15 27.08
N ALA A 254 1.05 -7.03 26.24
CA ALA A 254 1.02 -6.92 24.79
C ALA A 254 -0.43 -6.95 24.25
N GLU A 255 -1.45 -6.74 25.11
CA GLU A 255 -2.85 -6.83 24.71
C GLU A 255 -3.15 -5.79 23.61
N PHE A 256 -3.05 -6.30 22.37
CA PHE A 256 -3.25 -5.65 21.10
C PHE A 256 -2.46 -4.37 20.88
N VAL A 257 -1.14 -4.52 20.71
CA VAL A 257 -0.29 -3.48 20.11
C VAL A 257 -0.84 -3.03 18.75
N SER A 258 -1.38 -3.96 17.95
CA SER A 258 -2.01 -3.70 16.64
C SER A 258 -3.53 -3.89 16.63
N GLY A 259 -4.17 -3.21 15.68
CA GLY A 259 -5.61 -3.21 15.42
C GLY A 259 -6.14 -4.51 14.81
N GLU A 260 -7.45 -4.55 14.57
CA GLU A 260 -8.16 -5.75 14.12
C GLU A 260 -7.72 -6.24 12.75
N ALA A 261 -7.48 -5.33 11.80
CA ALA A 261 -7.04 -5.67 10.45
C ALA A 261 -5.70 -6.42 10.44
N ASP A 262 -4.73 -6.03 11.28
CA ASP A 262 -3.45 -6.75 11.41
C ASP A 262 -3.64 -8.14 12.01
N ARG A 263 -4.54 -8.30 12.99
CA ARG A 263 -4.85 -9.61 13.57
C ARG A 263 -5.55 -10.53 12.56
N THR A 264 -6.44 -9.98 11.74
CA THR A 264 -7.05 -10.72 10.63
C THR A 264 -6.00 -11.12 9.60
N HIS A 265 -5.07 -10.23 9.26
CA HIS A 265 -3.92 -10.55 8.40
C HIS A 265 -3.07 -11.69 8.97
N LEU A 266 -2.75 -11.67 10.27
CA LEU A 266 -2.06 -12.78 10.93
C LEU A 266 -2.83 -14.10 10.82
N HIS A 267 -4.16 -14.06 10.94
CA HIS A 267 -4.99 -15.26 10.78
C HIS A 267 -5.00 -15.78 9.32
N HIS A 268 -4.96 -14.90 8.32
CA HIS A 268 -4.75 -15.30 6.93
C HIS A 268 -3.37 -15.90 6.69
N LEU A 269 -2.31 -15.32 7.26
CA LEU A 269 -0.97 -15.91 7.19
C LEU A 269 -0.95 -17.31 7.80
N ARG A 270 -1.54 -17.50 8.99
CA ARG A 270 -1.66 -18.84 9.60
C ARG A 270 -2.42 -19.83 8.72
N ALA A 271 -3.43 -19.39 8.00
CA ALA A 271 -4.20 -20.24 7.09
C ALA A 271 -3.44 -20.61 5.81
N ALA A 272 -2.44 -19.82 5.43
CA ALA A 272 -1.64 -19.98 4.22
C ALA A 272 -0.33 -20.75 4.42
N VAL A 273 0.04 -21.08 5.66
CA VAL A 273 1.27 -21.80 6.00
C VAL A 273 0.98 -23.18 6.56
N ASP A 274 1.96 -24.08 6.46
CA ASP A 274 1.85 -25.44 6.99
C ASP A 274 2.26 -25.49 8.48
N ALA A 275 3.10 -24.57 8.93
CA ALA A 275 3.55 -24.48 10.31
C ALA A 275 3.62 -23.04 10.82
N VAL A 276 3.29 -22.84 12.09
CA VAL A 276 3.49 -21.59 12.83
C VAL A 276 4.42 -21.84 14.00
N LEU A 277 5.46 -21.02 14.11
CA LEU A 277 6.55 -21.16 15.05
C LEU A 277 6.59 -19.98 16.01
N VAL A 278 6.66 -20.27 17.30
CA VAL A 278 6.87 -19.26 18.36
C VAL A 278 7.97 -19.70 19.32
N GLY A 279 8.58 -18.74 20.01
CA GLY A 279 9.46 -19.02 21.15
C GLY A 279 8.68 -19.22 22.45
N ALA A 280 9.25 -19.95 23.41
CA ALA A 280 8.68 -20.13 24.74
C ALA A 280 8.33 -18.83 25.48
N GLY A 281 9.06 -17.73 25.19
CA GLY A 281 8.75 -16.42 25.77
C GLY A 281 7.34 -15.93 25.41
N THR A 282 6.94 -16.06 24.15
CA THR A 282 5.60 -15.73 23.66
C THR A 282 4.54 -16.60 24.34
N VAL A 283 4.79 -17.90 24.47
CA VAL A 283 3.85 -18.82 25.14
C VAL A 283 3.66 -18.47 26.61
N CYS A 284 4.74 -18.19 27.34
CA CYS A 284 4.68 -17.80 28.75
C CYS A 284 3.99 -16.45 28.98
N ALA A 285 4.12 -15.51 28.02
CA ALA A 285 3.52 -14.18 28.14
C ALA A 285 2.04 -14.18 27.76
N ASP A 286 1.69 -14.82 26.64
CA ASP A 286 0.41 -14.58 25.96
C ASP A 286 -0.54 -15.79 25.98
N ASP A 287 -0.06 -16.98 26.37
CA ASP A 287 -0.80 -18.26 26.28
C ASP A 287 -1.62 -18.40 24.97
N PRO A 288 -0.96 -18.30 23.80
CA PRO A 288 -1.65 -18.26 22.52
C PRO A 288 -2.20 -19.64 22.16
N GLN A 289 -3.21 -19.69 21.28
CA GLN A 289 -3.67 -20.97 20.72
C GLN A 289 -2.93 -21.34 19.43
N LEU A 290 -2.43 -20.33 18.70
CA LEU A 290 -1.76 -20.47 17.40
C LEU A 290 -2.61 -21.17 16.33
N THR A 291 -3.92 -20.89 16.34
CA THR A 291 -4.92 -21.43 15.42
C THR A 291 -5.47 -20.35 14.49
N VAL A 292 -6.15 -20.79 13.43
CA VAL A 292 -6.92 -19.94 12.50
C VAL A 292 -8.34 -19.79 13.05
N ARG A 293 -8.80 -18.55 13.26
CA ARG A 293 -10.11 -18.28 13.90
C ARG A 293 -10.86 -17.11 13.29
N ALA A 294 -10.15 -16.07 12.83
CA ALA A 294 -10.79 -14.90 12.23
C ALA A 294 -11.15 -15.11 10.75
N VAL A 295 -10.64 -16.17 10.12
CA VAL A 295 -10.81 -16.47 8.69
C VAL A 295 -11.03 -17.96 8.48
N HIS A 296 -11.40 -18.36 7.27
CA HIS A 296 -11.48 -19.78 6.89
C HIS A 296 -10.10 -20.33 6.52
N GLY A 297 -9.74 -21.50 7.05
CA GLY A 297 -8.46 -22.15 6.75
C GLY A 297 -8.21 -23.36 7.65
N GLN A 298 -7.19 -24.15 7.33
CA GLN A 298 -6.73 -25.22 8.20
C GLN A 298 -5.80 -24.65 9.28
N ASN A 299 -5.76 -25.29 10.45
CA ASN A 299 -4.80 -24.92 11.47
C ASN A 299 -3.41 -25.44 11.08
N PRO A 300 -2.36 -24.60 11.13
CA PRO A 300 -1.00 -25.04 10.88
C PRO A 300 -0.48 -25.92 12.02
N LEU A 301 0.58 -26.69 11.76
CA LEU A 301 1.38 -27.32 12.80
C LEU A 301 1.93 -26.25 13.73
N ARG A 302 1.66 -26.37 15.04
CA ARG A 302 2.19 -25.46 16.05
C ARG A 302 3.60 -25.90 16.42
N VAL A 303 4.58 -25.02 16.27
CA VAL A 303 5.97 -25.29 16.63
C VAL A 303 6.36 -24.38 17.80
N VAL A 304 6.75 -24.97 18.92
CA VAL A 304 7.17 -24.22 20.11
C VAL A 304 8.64 -24.48 20.38
N VAL A 305 9.47 -23.43 20.27
CA VAL A 305 10.90 -23.50 20.59
C VAL A 305 11.12 -23.15 22.05
N ASP A 306 11.44 -24.17 22.85
CA ASP A 306 11.57 -24.09 24.29
C ASP A 306 12.73 -24.95 24.82
N PRO A 307 13.99 -24.49 24.69
CA PRO A 307 15.16 -25.29 25.04
C PRO A 307 15.20 -25.77 26.48
N HIS A 308 14.48 -25.09 27.38
CA HIS A 308 14.50 -25.37 28.81
C HIS A 308 13.20 -26.02 29.31
N ALA A 309 12.29 -26.40 28.40
CA ALA A 309 10.98 -26.96 28.73
C ALA A 309 10.23 -26.13 29.81
N ARG A 310 10.26 -24.79 29.67
CA ARG A 310 9.75 -23.86 30.69
C ARG A 310 8.30 -23.42 30.48
N ILE A 311 7.69 -23.70 29.34
CA ILE A 311 6.28 -23.34 29.13
C ILE A 311 5.38 -24.10 30.13
N PRO A 312 4.33 -23.47 30.68
CA PRO A 312 3.39 -24.15 31.55
C PRO A 312 2.73 -25.36 30.88
N VAL A 313 2.60 -26.49 31.59
CA VAL A 313 1.97 -27.70 31.04
C VAL A 313 0.50 -27.48 30.68
N ASP A 314 -0.16 -26.53 31.34
CA ASP A 314 -1.54 -26.13 31.11
C ASP A 314 -1.70 -25.05 30.02
N SER A 315 -0.62 -24.64 29.35
CA SER A 315 -0.68 -23.75 28.19
C SER A 315 -1.56 -24.31 27.08
N ARG A 316 -2.30 -23.44 26.41
CA ARG A 316 -3.27 -23.83 25.36
C ARG A 316 -2.62 -24.60 24.22
N VAL A 317 -1.37 -24.28 23.86
CA VAL A 317 -0.60 -25.01 22.84
C VAL A 317 -0.28 -26.46 23.21
N LEU A 318 -0.31 -26.84 24.49
CA LEU A 318 -0.09 -28.20 24.98
C LEU A 318 -1.38 -28.94 25.35
N GLN A 319 -2.47 -28.21 25.59
CA GLN A 319 -3.75 -28.78 26.06
C GLN A 319 -4.80 -28.92 24.95
N SER A 320 -4.87 -27.98 24.00
CA SER A 320 -5.89 -28.00 22.95
C SER A 320 -5.49 -28.97 21.82
N PRO A 321 -6.34 -29.97 21.48
CA PRO A 321 -6.10 -30.88 20.36
C PRO A 321 -6.50 -30.30 18.99
N ASP A 322 -6.88 -29.01 18.92
CA ASP A 322 -7.39 -28.38 17.69
C ASP A 322 -6.33 -28.27 16.58
N ALA A 323 -5.06 -28.44 16.93
CA ALA A 323 -3.93 -28.53 16.02
C ALA A 323 -2.83 -29.43 16.62
N PRO A 324 -2.03 -30.13 15.80
CA PRO A 324 -0.83 -30.82 16.31
C PRO A 324 0.19 -29.80 16.84
N THR A 325 0.97 -30.21 17.84
CA THR A 325 2.05 -29.39 18.43
C THR A 325 3.36 -30.14 18.38
N LEU A 326 4.36 -29.52 17.78
CA LEU A 326 5.76 -29.91 17.82
C LEU A 326 6.48 -29.07 18.88
N TRP A 327 6.84 -29.68 20.00
CA TRP A 327 7.55 -29.03 21.10
C TRP A 327 9.05 -29.33 21.02
N LEU A 328 9.82 -28.31 20.66
CA LEU A 328 11.26 -28.41 20.44
C LEU A 328 12.01 -28.01 21.71
N VAL A 329 12.75 -28.95 22.28
CA VAL A 329 13.46 -28.83 23.56
C VAL A 329 14.93 -29.23 23.39
N SER A 330 15.83 -28.82 24.30
CA SER A 330 17.24 -29.28 24.28
C SER A 330 17.34 -30.77 24.60
N ALA A 331 18.50 -31.38 24.36
CA ALA A 331 18.74 -32.78 24.71
C ALA A 331 18.56 -33.04 26.22
N GLU A 332 18.96 -32.09 27.07
CA GLU A 332 18.98 -32.24 28.53
C GLU A 332 17.71 -31.77 29.25
N ALA A 333 16.77 -31.12 28.56
CA ALA A 333 15.57 -30.59 29.22
C ALA A 333 14.67 -31.70 29.81
N GLU A 334 14.17 -31.49 31.02
CA GLU A 334 13.17 -32.38 31.60
C GLU A 334 11.79 -32.05 31.05
N VAL A 335 11.17 -33.00 30.34
CA VAL A 335 9.85 -32.82 29.73
C VAL A 335 8.81 -33.56 30.56
N PRO A 336 7.72 -32.90 30.99
CA PRO A 336 6.64 -33.52 31.75
C PRO A 336 6.01 -34.72 31.02
N SER A 337 5.71 -35.78 31.77
CA SER A 337 4.97 -36.94 31.25
C SER A 337 3.46 -36.65 31.15
N GLY A 338 2.76 -37.36 30.27
CA GLY A 338 1.29 -37.31 30.19
C GLY A 338 0.73 -36.23 29.28
N LEU A 339 1.54 -35.72 28.34
CA LEU A 339 1.08 -34.84 27.27
C LEU A 339 0.07 -35.55 26.36
N GLY A 340 -0.87 -34.79 25.79
CA GLY A 340 -1.85 -35.34 24.85
C GLY A 340 -1.18 -35.90 23.59
N GLY A 341 -1.79 -36.89 22.95
CA GLY A 341 -1.24 -37.53 21.74
C GLY A 341 -1.10 -36.62 20.51
N HIS A 342 -1.59 -35.38 20.60
CA HIS A 342 -1.40 -34.33 19.59
C HIS A 342 -0.09 -33.55 19.79
N VAL A 343 0.64 -33.78 20.90
CA VAL A 343 1.91 -33.15 21.21
C VAL A 343 3.06 -34.12 20.92
N GLU A 344 3.90 -33.76 19.96
CA GLU A 344 5.17 -34.43 19.68
C GLU A 344 6.31 -33.62 20.29
N THR A 345 7.14 -34.25 21.13
CA THR A 345 8.34 -33.62 21.68
C THR A 345 9.56 -34.05 20.86
N VAL A 346 10.33 -33.10 20.35
CA VAL A 346 11.58 -33.35 19.61
C VAL A 346 12.75 -32.67 20.29
N ARG A 347 13.85 -33.40 20.39
CA ARG A 347 15.11 -32.95 20.98
C ARG A 347 15.95 -32.30 19.89
N LEU A 348 16.27 -31.02 20.06
CA LEU A 348 17.18 -30.31 19.17
C LEU A 348 18.64 -30.73 19.44
N PRO A 349 19.51 -30.74 18.42
CA PRO A 349 20.94 -30.93 18.61
C PRO A 349 21.53 -29.81 19.48
N ASP A 350 22.59 -30.10 20.24
CA ASP A 350 23.24 -29.13 21.12
C ASP A 350 23.77 -27.92 20.33
N GLY A 351 23.15 -26.76 20.57
CA GLY A 351 23.49 -25.48 19.95
C GLY A 351 24.69 -24.79 20.61
N GLY A 352 25.84 -25.46 20.71
CA GLY A 352 27.11 -24.86 21.16
C GLY A 352 27.08 -24.12 22.52
N SER A 353 28.15 -23.39 22.83
CA SER A 353 28.46 -22.86 24.17
C SER A 353 27.66 -21.64 24.64
N ALA A 354 26.57 -21.26 23.95
CA ALA A 354 25.84 -20.01 24.23
C ALA A 354 24.36 -20.19 24.62
N GLY A 355 23.82 -21.42 24.65
CA GLY A 355 22.42 -21.67 25.03
C GLY A 355 21.38 -21.03 24.10
N LEU A 356 21.81 -20.53 22.93
CA LEU A 356 20.96 -20.02 21.86
C LEU A 356 20.65 -21.16 20.91
N VAL A 357 19.38 -21.29 20.55
CA VAL A 357 18.95 -22.27 19.56
C VAL A 357 19.33 -21.80 18.18
N ASP A 358 20.01 -22.67 17.41
CA ASP A 358 20.29 -22.43 16.00
C ASP A 358 18.97 -22.44 15.20
N PRO A 359 18.57 -21.31 14.59
CA PRO A 359 17.38 -21.24 13.74
C PRO A 359 17.40 -22.23 12.57
N ALA A 360 18.57 -22.56 12.02
CA ALA A 360 18.70 -23.51 10.92
C ALA A 360 18.37 -24.94 11.37
N ALA A 361 18.85 -25.34 12.54
CA ALA A 361 18.53 -26.64 13.14
C ALA A 361 17.02 -26.77 13.44
N VAL A 362 16.40 -25.70 13.94
CA VAL A 362 14.94 -25.66 14.16
C VAL A 362 14.19 -25.83 12.84
N LEU A 363 14.55 -25.04 11.82
CA LEU A 363 13.89 -25.11 10.53
C LEU A 363 14.05 -26.50 9.89
N ALA A 364 15.21 -27.14 10.01
CA ALA A 364 15.43 -28.50 9.51
C ALA A 364 14.45 -29.51 10.12
N VAL A 365 14.26 -29.47 11.45
CA VAL A 365 13.31 -30.36 12.15
C VAL A 365 11.86 -30.09 11.74
N VAL A 366 11.51 -28.82 11.52
CA VAL A 366 10.17 -28.46 11.03
C VAL A 366 9.96 -28.99 9.59
N ARG A 367 10.96 -28.86 8.72
CA ARG A 367 10.91 -29.31 7.32
C ARG A 367 10.82 -30.83 7.15
N GLU A 368 11.13 -31.61 8.18
CA GLU A 368 10.85 -33.07 8.19
C GLU A 368 9.35 -33.38 8.29
N ARG A 369 8.53 -32.44 8.78
CA ARG A 369 7.10 -32.62 9.07
C ARG A 369 6.20 -31.85 8.11
N VAL A 370 6.69 -30.73 7.57
CA VAL A 370 5.94 -29.89 6.63
C VAL A 370 6.78 -29.55 5.39
N SER A 371 6.12 -29.52 4.23
CA SER A 371 6.76 -29.19 2.95
C SER A 371 6.52 -27.74 2.53
N GLY A 372 5.42 -27.11 2.93
CA GLY A 372 5.02 -25.75 2.56
C GLY A 372 5.57 -24.67 3.49
N SER A 373 4.95 -23.50 3.50
CA SER A 373 5.49 -22.34 4.22
C SER A 373 5.53 -22.49 5.73
N VAL A 374 6.45 -21.78 6.39
CA VAL A 374 6.60 -21.69 7.85
C VAL A 374 6.50 -20.24 8.29
N LEU A 375 5.56 -19.93 9.18
CA LEU A 375 5.39 -18.61 9.80
C LEU A 375 6.13 -18.55 11.14
N VAL A 376 7.08 -17.63 11.29
CA VAL A 376 7.71 -17.26 12.57
C VAL A 376 6.93 -16.09 13.16
N GLU A 377 6.15 -16.37 14.20
CA GLU A 377 5.24 -15.41 14.82
C GLU A 377 5.77 -14.97 16.19
N GLY A 378 5.76 -13.65 16.43
CA GLY A 378 5.90 -13.09 17.77
C GLY A 378 7.25 -13.33 18.49
N GLY A 379 7.55 -12.42 19.41
CA GLY A 379 8.80 -12.42 20.16
C GLY A 379 9.96 -11.84 19.34
N GLY A 380 10.37 -10.62 19.68
CA GLY A 380 11.45 -9.91 18.99
C GLY A 380 12.74 -10.73 18.89
N LYS A 381 13.06 -11.54 19.91
CA LYS A 381 14.24 -12.43 19.91
C LYS A 381 14.19 -13.52 18.84
N THR A 382 13.05 -14.20 18.69
CA THR A 382 12.89 -15.31 17.74
C THR A 382 12.92 -14.80 16.30
N VAL A 383 12.14 -13.76 16.00
CA VAL A 383 12.15 -13.16 14.65
C VAL A 383 13.54 -12.61 14.32
N SER A 384 14.22 -11.98 15.27
CA SER A 384 15.57 -11.46 15.05
C SER A 384 16.62 -12.54 14.82
N SER A 385 16.51 -13.71 15.46
CA SER A 385 17.48 -14.79 15.24
C SER A 385 17.34 -15.38 13.84
N PHE A 386 16.11 -15.58 13.34
CA PHE A 386 15.87 -16.02 11.96
C PHE A 386 16.33 -14.97 10.94
N LEU A 387 16.07 -13.69 11.21
CA LEU A 387 16.56 -12.59 10.36
C LEU A 387 18.09 -12.57 10.31
N SER A 388 18.76 -12.67 11.47
CA SER A 388 20.23 -12.66 11.57
C SER A 388 20.87 -13.88 10.90
N ALA A 389 20.17 -15.02 10.89
CA ALA A 389 20.62 -16.24 10.22
C ALA A 389 20.38 -16.20 8.69
N GLY A 390 19.74 -15.16 8.15
CA GLY A 390 19.41 -15.07 6.73
C GLY A 390 18.40 -16.11 6.26
N LEU A 391 17.54 -16.58 7.18
CA LEU A 391 16.58 -17.67 6.92
C LEU A 391 15.16 -17.16 6.62
N LEU A 392 14.93 -15.85 6.67
CA LEU A 392 13.62 -15.28 6.32
C LEU A 392 13.58 -14.98 4.83
N ASP A 393 12.54 -15.46 4.18
CA ASP A 393 12.15 -15.10 2.82
C ASP A 393 11.37 -13.78 2.81
N ARG A 394 10.49 -13.59 3.82
CA ARG A 394 9.68 -12.38 3.99
C ARG A 394 9.56 -11.97 5.45
N LEU A 395 9.36 -10.69 5.68
CA LEU A 395 9.06 -10.12 7.00
C LEU A 395 7.92 -9.11 6.90
N PHE A 396 6.81 -9.39 7.57
CA PHE A 396 5.71 -8.45 7.81
C PHE A 396 5.93 -7.73 9.14
N LEU A 397 6.29 -6.45 9.08
CA LEU A 397 6.46 -5.59 10.25
C LEU A 397 5.35 -4.55 10.30
N THR A 398 4.41 -4.75 11.20
CA THR A 398 3.31 -3.82 11.47
C THR A 398 3.71 -2.81 12.54
N VAL A 399 3.52 -1.53 12.24
CA VAL A 399 3.78 -0.41 13.15
C VAL A 399 2.45 0.26 13.48
N ALA A 400 2.06 0.17 14.75
CA ALA A 400 0.90 0.84 15.30
C ALA A 400 1.26 2.27 15.77
N PRO A 401 0.34 3.25 15.68
CA PRO A 401 0.59 4.65 16.05
C PRO A 401 0.59 4.90 17.57
N VAL A 402 1.25 4.04 18.33
CA VAL A 402 1.39 4.12 19.79
C VAL A 402 2.85 4.27 20.19
N LEU A 403 3.12 4.92 21.32
CA LEU A 403 4.46 5.06 21.92
C LEU A 403 4.49 4.38 23.29
N ILE A 404 5.51 3.53 23.54
CA ILE A 404 5.64 2.75 24.78
C ILE A 404 6.76 3.31 25.69
N GLY A 405 7.84 3.81 25.10
CA GLY A 405 9.00 4.41 25.76
C GLY A 405 10.03 3.41 26.26
N ASP A 406 9.64 2.43 27.07
CA ASP A 406 10.55 1.43 27.65
C ASP A 406 9.85 0.08 27.83
N GLY A 407 9.68 -0.62 26.70
CA GLY A 407 8.97 -1.89 26.61
C GLY A 407 9.85 -3.08 26.26
N VAL A 408 9.21 -4.20 25.91
CA VAL A 408 9.90 -5.34 25.29
C VAL A 408 10.24 -4.95 23.85
N PRO A 409 11.52 -4.94 23.45
CA PRO A 409 11.91 -4.50 22.11
C PRO A 409 11.41 -5.47 21.04
N GLY A 410 11.06 -4.92 19.87
CA GLY A 410 10.81 -5.70 18.65
C GLY A 410 12.10 -6.24 18.02
N ILE A 411 12.24 -6.07 16.71
CA ILE A 411 13.40 -6.59 15.95
C ILE A 411 14.70 -5.93 16.44
N ARG A 412 15.71 -6.74 16.79
CA ARG A 412 17.06 -6.33 17.16
C ARG A 412 18.07 -7.33 16.62
N PHE A 413 18.92 -6.91 15.70
CA PHE A 413 20.00 -7.72 15.13
C PHE A 413 21.29 -6.91 15.03
N GLU A 414 22.42 -7.59 14.90
CA GLU A 414 23.71 -6.95 14.68
C GLU A 414 23.80 -6.53 13.20
N GLY A 415 23.80 -5.21 12.97
CA GLY A 415 23.91 -4.62 11.64
C GLY A 415 25.21 -3.86 11.44
N SER A 416 25.42 -3.32 10.24
CA SER A 416 26.57 -2.44 9.98
C SER A 416 26.46 -1.13 10.77
N PRO A 417 27.58 -0.58 11.29
CA PRO A 417 27.61 0.77 11.86
C PRO A 417 27.42 1.88 10.81
N MET A 418 27.40 1.55 9.51
CA MET A 418 27.23 2.50 8.40
C MET A 418 25.81 2.41 7.80
N MET A 419 25.07 3.52 7.79
CA MET A 419 23.71 3.57 7.25
C MET A 419 23.61 3.21 5.75
N ALA A 420 24.70 3.39 4.99
CA ALA A 420 24.77 2.97 3.60
C ALA A 420 24.75 1.44 3.44
N GLU A 421 25.22 0.71 4.44
CA GLU A 421 25.31 -0.76 4.48
C GLU A 421 24.16 -1.39 5.29
N ALA A 422 23.20 -0.58 5.76
CA ALA A 422 22.00 -1.09 6.40
C ALA A 422 21.23 -2.01 5.44
N LEU A 423 20.58 -3.04 5.99
CA LEU A 423 19.77 -3.98 5.22
C LEU A 423 18.71 -3.23 4.41
N ARG A 424 18.85 -3.22 3.08
CA ARG A 424 17.93 -2.61 2.12
C ARG A 424 17.45 -3.69 1.18
N THR A 425 16.15 -3.88 1.13
CA THR A 425 15.53 -4.92 0.32
C THR A 425 14.24 -4.38 -0.28
N PRO A 426 13.73 -4.96 -1.40
CA PRO A 426 12.41 -4.60 -1.91
C PRO A 426 11.36 -4.75 -0.81
N PHE A 427 10.41 -3.81 -0.78
CA PHE A 427 9.35 -3.82 0.22
C PHE A 427 8.01 -3.43 -0.38
N ARG A 428 6.94 -3.88 0.25
CA ARG A 428 5.56 -3.43 0.02
C ARG A 428 5.00 -2.84 1.30
N ARG A 429 3.99 -1.98 1.18
CA ARG A 429 3.29 -1.40 2.34
C ARG A 429 1.82 -1.72 2.25
N TYR A 430 1.22 -1.94 3.40
CA TYR A 430 -0.21 -2.18 3.56
C TYR A 430 -0.71 -1.30 4.71
N THR A 431 -1.91 -0.77 4.57
CA THR A 431 -2.57 0.01 5.62
C THR A 431 -3.62 -0.86 6.28
N PHE A 432 -3.48 -1.13 7.58
CA PHE A 432 -4.38 -1.94 8.39
C PHE A 432 -5.11 -1.05 9.40
N GLY A 433 -6.14 -0.35 8.93
CA GLY A 433 -6.79 0.70 9.72
C GLY A 433 -5.81 1.85 9.98
N GLU A 434 -5.42 2.03 11.24
CA GLU A 434 -4.42 3.04 11.65
C GLU A 434 -2.98 2.50 11.64
N ASP A 435 -2.80 1.19 11.50
CA ASP A 435 -1.49 0.55 11.48
C ASP A 435 -0.89 0.53 10.08
N ILE A 436 0.45 0.57 10.01
CA ILE A 436 1.19 0.43 8.76
C ILE A 436 2.00 -0.87 8.79
N CYS A 437 1.63 -1.81 7.93
CA CYS A 437 2.41 -3.03 7.73
C CYS A 437 3.39 -2.85 6.58
N THR A 438 4.67 -3.08 6.83
CA THR A 438 5.70 -3.14 5.80
C THR A 438 6.13 -4.59 5.60
N GLU A 439 5.91 -5.11 4.40
CA GLU A 439 6.45 -6.39 3.96
C GLU A 439 7.84 -6.15 3.37
N PHE A 440 8.86 -6.80 3.92
CA PHE A 440 10.20 -6.85 3.36
C PHE A 440 10.38 -8.20 2.64
N VAL A 441 10.77 -8.16 1.36
CA VAL A 441 11.10 -9.36 0.56
C VAL A 441 12.60 -9.59 0.67
N LEU A 442 13.02 -10.59 1.43
CA LEU A 442 14.39 -10.74 1.93
C LEU A 442 15.25 -11.72 1.11
N SER A 443 14.65 -12.74 0.50
CA SER A 443 15.37 -13.73 -0.33
C SER A 443 15.15 -13.49 -1.82
N ASP A 444 16.03 -14.03 -2.65
CA ASP A 444 15.84 -14.01 -4.11
C ASP A 444 14.69 -14.92 -4.55
N ALA A 445 14.49 -16.06 -3.88
CA ALA A 445 13.37 -16.96 -4.14
C ALA A 445 12.01 -16.25 -3.97
N ALA A 446 11.84 -15.47 -2.89
CA ALA A 446 10.61 -14.71 -2.68
C ALA A 446 10.38 -13.63 -3.76
N LYS A 447 11.44 -13.02 -4.29
CA LYS A 447 11.34 -12.07 -5.42
C LYS A 447 10.88 -12.78 -6.70
N ASP A 448 11.37 -14.00 -6.92
CA ASP A 448 11.00 -14.79 -8.09
C ASP A 448 9.55 -15.28 -8.01
N HIS A 449 9.07 -15.68 -6.83
CA HIS A 449 7.67 -16.07 -6.61
C HIS A 449 6.69 -14.91 -6.83
N ASP A 450 7.14 -13.66 -6.64
CA ASP A 450 6.35 -12.45 -6.91
C ASP A 450 6.28 -12.07 -8.39
N SER A 451 7.09 -12.70 -9.25
CA SER A 451 7.17 -12.37 -10.68
C SER A 451 6.08 -13.10 -11.48
N PRO A 452 5.39 -12.44 -12.43
CA PRO A 452 4.42 -13.13 -13.28
C PRO A 452 5.12 -14.23 -14.08
N PRO A 453 4.48 -15.40 -14.30
CA PRO A 453 5.09 -16.48 -15.06
C PRO A 453 5.49 -15.98 -16.45
N PRO A 454 6.64 -16.41 -17.00
CA PRO A 454 7.07 -15.98 -18.32
C PRO A 454 5.96 -16.29 -19.33
N SER A 455 5.58 -15.27 -20.11
CA SER A 455 4.60 -15.42 -21.18
C SER A 455 5.06 -16.55 -22.10
N ALA A 456 4.25 -17.60 -22.22
CA ALA A 456 4.49 -18.67 -23.16
C ALA A 456 4.55 -18.07 -24.57
N GLN A 457 5.72 -18.19 -25.21
CA GLN A 457 5.98 -17.73 -26.57
C GLN A 457 5.22 -18.56 -27.61
#